data_AF-A0A077XWM0-F1
#
_entry.id   AF-A0A077XWM0-F1
#
_cell.length_a   1.000
_cell.length_b   1.000
_cell.length_c   1.000
_cell.angle_alpha   90.00
_cell.angle_beta   90.00
_cell.angle_gamma   90.00
#
_symmetry.space_group_name_H-M   'P 1'
#
loop_
_entity.id
_entity.type
_entity.pdbx_description
1 polymer ?
#
loop_
_entity_poly.entity_id
_entity_poly.type
_entity_poly.pdbx_seq_one_letter_code
_entity_poly.pdbx_strand_id
1 'polypeptide(L)'
;MSISYNERFFLLFEDLKKKGELKTYVELGKLINETKVGINDLKTERKKVSVQHIHDMKISYNYINTDYLVGASNQLYVSSNETTQLTSTTYSENSGHQETILALKETIAAKNETIEVLKALLVQKK
;
A
#
# COMPACT_ATOMS: atom_id res chain seq x y z
N MET A 1 -19.07 14.15 10.56
CA MET A 1 -18.51 13.31 11.64
C MET A 1 -17.38 12.51 11.04
N SER A 2 -16.15 12.65 11.52
CA SER A 2 -15.01 11.87 11.01
C SER A 2 -15.11 10.46 11.56
N ILE A 3 -15.00 9.45 10.71
CA ILE A 3 -14.99 8.05 11.12
C ILE A 3 -13.71 7.73 11.91
N SER A 4 -13.83 6.96 12.99
CA SER A 4 -12.69 6.54 13.81
C SER A 4 -11.89 5.40 13.18
N TYR A 5 -10.66 5.15 13.64
CA TYR A 5 -9.87 3.99 13.19
C TYR A 5 -10.51 2.67 13.60
N ASN A 6 -11.15 2.64 14.76
CA ASN A 6 -11.91 1.49 15.24
C ASN A 6 -13.11 1.23 14.32
N GLU A 7 -13.89 2.26 14.01
CA GLU A 7 -15.01 2.15 13.08
C GLU A 7 -14.55 1.68 11.70
N ARG A 8 -13.46 2.23 11.15
CA ARG A 8 -12.85 1.78 9.89
C ARG A 8 -12.50 0.29 9.93
N PHE A 9 -11.89 -0.16 11.02
CA PHE A 9 -11.54 -1.57 11.21
C PHE A 9 -12.78 -2.48 11.22
N PHE A 10 -13.85 -2.07 11.89
CA PHE A 10 -15.09 -2.85 11.89
C PHE A 10 -15.86 -2.79 10.57
N LEU A 11 -15.79 -1.67 9.82
CA LEU A 11 -16.35 -1.61 8.47
C LEU A 11 -15.66 -2.61 7.54
N LEU A 12 -14.34 -2.76 7.65
CA LEU A 12 -13.60 -3.77 6.92
C LEU A 12 -14.08 -5.18 7.29
N PHE A 13 -14.25 -5.46 8.59
CA PHE A 13 -14.79 -6.74 9.05
C PHE A 13 -16.19 -7.02 8.48
N GLU A 14 -17.09 -6.03 8.48
CA GLU A 14 -18.43 -6.21 7.92
C GLU A 14 -18.40 -6.45 6.40
N ASP A 15 -17.45 -5.87 5.66
CA ASP A 15 -17.27 -6.16 4.23
C ASP A 15 -16.73 -7.56 3.97
N LEU A 16 -15.72 -7.99 4.72
CA LEU A 16 -15.20 -9.37 4.68
C LEU A 16 -16.29 -10.39 5.02
N LYS A 17 -17.22 -10.00 5.91
CA LYS A 17 -18.37 -10.82 6.25
C LYS A 17 -19.39 -10.92 5.13
N LYS A 18 -19.64 -9.83 4.39
CA LYS A 18 -20.48 -9.87 3.18
C LYS A 18 -19.89 -10.76 2.09
N LYS A 19 -18.56 -10.79 1.97
CA LYS A 19 -17.83 -11.66 1.03
C LYS A 19 -17.79 -13.13 1.47
N GLY A 20 -18.17 -13.43 2.71
CA GLY A 20 -18.14 -14.78 3.26
C GLY A 20 -16.75 -15.24 3.74
N GLU A 21 -15.77 -14.34 3.79
CA GLU A 21 -14.40 -14.63 4.23
C GLU A 21 -14.25 -14.65 5.75
N LEU A 22 -15.08 -13.87 6.46
CA LEU A 22 -15.23 -13.93 7.92
C LEU A 22 -16.70 -14.14 8.28
N LYS A 23 -17.01 -15.01 9.23
CA LYS A 23 -18.40 -15.27 9.63
C LYS A 23 -18.72 -14.66 10.98
N THR A 24 -17.77 -14.68 11.90
CA THR A 24 -18.03 -14.31 13.30
C THR A 24 -16.94 -13.43 13.91
N TYR A 25 -17.31 -12.67 14.94
CA TYR A 25 -16.36 -11.92 15.77
C TYR A 25 -15.36 -12.84 16.50
N VAL A 26 -15.69 -14.12 16.68
CA VAL A 26 -14.78 -15.11 17.27
C VAL A 26 -13.65 -15.46 16.31
N GLU A 27 -13.96 -15.59 15.01
CA GLU A 27 -12.94 -15.78 13.98
C GLU A 27 -12.05 -14.55 13.84
N LEU A 28 -12.64 -13.35 13.85
CA LEU A 28 -11.87 -12.10 13.88
C LEU A 28 -10.92 -12.06 15.07
N GLY A 29 -11.39 -12.40 16.28
CA GLY A 29 -10.56 -12.46 17.48
C GLY A 29 -9.37 -13.42 17.33
N LYS A 30 -9.60 -14.62 16.77
CA LYS A 30 -8.49 -15.55 16.48
C LYS A 30 -7.49 -14.98 15.48
N LEU A 31 -7.97 -14.21 14.51
CA LEU A 31 -7.17 -13.66 13.42
C LEU A 31 -6.23 -12.54 13.89
N ILE A 32 -6.73 -11.61 14.73
CA ILE A 32 -5.90 -10.54 15.33
C ILE A 32 -5.33 -10.89 16.71
N ASN A 33 -5.38 -12.17 17.09
CA ASN A 33 -4.91 -12.64 18.39
C ASN A 33 -5.52 -11.88 19.60
N GLU A 34 -6.83 -11.61 19.53
CA GLU A 34 -7.60 -10.95 20.59
C GLU A 34 -8.63 -11.88 21.23
N THR A 35 -8.92 -11.60 22.50
CA THR A 35 -9.96 -12.32 23.24
C THR A 35 -11.35 -11.78 22.88
N LYS A 36 -12.41 -12.53 23.22
CA LYS A 36 -13.80 -12.08 23.04
C LYS A 36 -14.07 -10.74 23.74
N VAL A 37 -13.48 -10.53 24.92
CA VAL A 37 -13.59 -9.26 25.66
C VAL A 37 -12.83 -8.15 24.90
N GLY A 38 -11.62 -8.45 24.44
CA GLY A 38 -10.80 -7.53 23.62
C GLY A 38 -11.51 -7.05 22.36
N ILE A 39 -12.18 -7.94 21.62
CA ILE A 39 -12.99 -7.57 20.45
C ILE A 39 -14.16 -6.65 20.83
N ASN A 40 -14.83 -6.92 21.95
CA ASN A 40 -15.92 -6.07 22.42
C ASN A 40 -15.41 -4.68 22.86
N ASP A 41 -14.24 -4.61 23.49
CA ASP A 41 -13.62 -3.34 23.87
C ASP A 41 -13.12 -2.56 22.66
N LEU A 42 -12.65 -3.23 21.60
CA LEU A 42 -12.37 -2.59 20.31
C LEU A 42 -13.65 -2.01 19.69
N LYS A 43 -14.76 -2.76 19.72
CA LYS A 43 -16.05 -2.34 19.14
C LYS A 43 -16.67 -1.16 19.88
N THR A 44 -16.52 -1.12 21.21
CA THR A 44 -17.02 -0.04 22.06
C THR A 44 -16.02 1.10 22.23
N GLU A 45 -14.92 1.08 21.47
CA GLU A 45 -13.83 2.06 21.51
C GLU A 45 -13.14 2.23 22.88
N ARG A 46 -13.38 1.32 23.84
CA ARG A 46 -12.64 1.24 25.11
C ARG A 46 -11.18 0.86 24.89
N LYS A 47 -10.91 0.10 23.84
CA LYS A 47 -9.56 -0.27 23.38
C LYS A 47 -9.35 0.29 21.98
N LYS A 48 -8.17 0.85 21.69
CA LYS A 48 -7.83 1.31 20.34
C LYS A 48 -7.31 0.17 19.48
N VAL A 49 -7.58 0.23 18.18
CA VAL A 49 -6.93 -0.65 17.20
C VAL A 49 -5.42 -0.38 17.24
N SER A 50 -4.63 -1.45 17.38
CA SER A 50 -3.18 -1.40 17.41
C SER A 50 -2.60 -1.66 16.02
N VAL A 51 -1.33 -1.30 15.82
CA VAL A 51 -0.59 -1.64 14.60
C VAL A 51 -0.53 -3.16 14.41
N GLN A 52 -0.44 -3.93 15.50
CA GLN A 52 -0.45 -5.39 15.44
C GLN A 52 -1.74 -5.92 14.82
N HIS A 53 -2.90 -5.37 15.20
CA HIS A 53 -4.18 -5.79 14.61
C HIS A 53 -4.24 -5.52 13.10
N ILE A 54 -3.70 -4.38 12.66
CA ILE A 54 -3.64 -3.99 11.25
C ILE A 54 -2.70 -4.93 10.48
N HIS A 55 -1.54 -5.23 11.06
CA HIS A 55 -0.56 -6.15 10.51
C HIS A 55 -1.15 -7.55 10.33
N ASP A 56 -1.82 -8.08 11.35
CA ASP A 56 -2.42 -9.42 11.30
C ASP A 56 -3.55 -9.49 10.26
N MET A 57 -4.28 -8.40 10.03
CA MET A 57 -5.25 -8.31 8.93
C MET A 57 -4.58 -8.28 7.58
N LYS A 58 -3.49 -7.53 7.43
CA LYS A 58 -2.77 -7.44 6.17
C LYS A 58 -2.13 -8.78 5.77
N ILE A 59 -1.64 -9.55 6.73
CA ILE A 59 -1.13 -10.90 6.48
C ILE A 59 -2.26 -11.83 6.03
N SER A 60 -3.40 -11.78 6.73
CA SER A 60 -4.54 -12.65 6.46
C SER A 60 -5.21 -12.34 5.13
N TYR A 61 -5.22 -11.05 4.76
CA TYR A 61 -5.89 -10.52 3.58
C TYR A 61 -5.00 -9.49 2.90
N ASN A 62 -4.08 -9.98 2.07
CA ASN A 62 -3.06 -9.17 1.39
C ASN A 62 -3.65 -8.08 0.48
N TYR A 63 -4.89 -8.23 0.02
CA TYR A 63 -5.60 -7.32 -0.86
C TYR A 63 -6.25 -6.14 -0.13
N ILE A 64 -6.21 -6.12 1.21
CA ILE A 64 -6.71 -5.00 2.03
C ILE A 64 -5.72 -3.84 2.00
N ASN A 65 -6.25 -2.62 1.90
CA ASN A 65 -5.45 -1.40 2.00
C ASN A 65 -5.23 -1.00 3.47
N THR A 66 -3.98 -0.95 3.91
CA THR A 66 -3.61 -0.51 5.26
C THR A 66 -3.83 0.99 5.46
N ASP A 67 -3.74 1.78 4.40
CA ASP A 67 -3.95 3.24 4.43
C ASP A 67 -5.39 3.58 4.78
N TYR A 68 -6.33 2.70 4.43
CA TYR A 68 -7.71 2.84 4.85
C TYR A 68 -7.87 2.68 6.37
N LEU A 69 -7.17 1.71 6.96
CA LEU A 69 -7.27 1.42 8.39
C LEU A 69 -6.67 2.53 9.26
N VAL A 70 -5.64 3.21 8.76
CA VAL A 70 -5.03 4.38 9.41
C VAL A 70 -5.64 5.72 8.97
N GLY A 71 -6.68 5.69 8.14
CA GLY A 71 -7.40 6.89 7.70
C GLY A 71 -6.69 7.76 6.67
N ALA A 72 -5.57 7.31 6.10
CA ALA A 72 -4.88 7.98 5.00
C ALA A 72 -5.59 7.80 3.64
N SER A 73 -6.43 6.78 3.51
CA SER A 73 -7.23 6.50 2.31
C SER A 73 -8.69 6.18 2.63
N ASN A 74 -9.55 6.33 1.62
CA ASN A 74 -10.95 5.89 1.65
C ASN A 74 -11.18 4.63 0.79
N GLN A 75 -10.13 4.03 0.23
CA GLN A 75 -10.19 2.80 -0.55
C GLN A 75 -9.94 1.58 0.33
N LEU A 76 -10.93 0.69 0.45
CA LEU A 76 -10.86 -0.49 1.33
C LEU A 76 -9.84 -1.54 0.83
N TYR A 77 -9.66 -1.62 -0.48
CA TYR A 77 -8.84 -2.63 -1.15
C TYR A 77 -7.76 -1.98 -2.00
N VAL A 78 -6.63 -2.68 -2.11
CA VAL A 78 -5.55 -2.31 -3.02
C VAL A 78 -6.06 -2.51 -4.44
N SER A 79 -5.97 -1.47 -5.27
CA SER A 79 -6.30 -1.59 -6.68
C SER A 79 -5.33 -2.56 -7.35
N SER A 80 -5.80 -3.49 -8.17
CA SER A 80 -4.96 -4.49 -8.86
C SER A 80 -3.90 -3.87 -9.77
N ASN A 81 -4.01 -2.56 -10.04
CA ASN A 81 -3.03 -1.76 -10.78
C ASN A 81 -1.78 -1.40 -9.93
N GLU A 82 -1.79 -1.66 -8.63
CA GLU A 82 -0.69 -1.38 -7.69
C GLU A 82 0.07 -2.66 -7.30
N THR A 83 0.17 -3.62 -8.22
CA THR A 83 1.21 -4.65 -8.10
C THR A 83 2.55 -4.06 -8.54
N THR A 84 3.08 -3.08 -7.81
CA THR A 84 4.46 -2.61 -8.05
C THR A 84 5.07 -2.03 -6.77
N GLN A 85 5.98 -2.83 -6.23
CA GLN A 85 7.19 -2.45 -5.50
C GLN A 85 7.06 -2.00 -4.03
N LEU A 86 7.58 -2.87 -3.16
CA LEU A 86 8.40 -2.46 -2.03
C LEU A 86 9.51 -1.50 -2.51
N THR A 87 9.23 -0.20 -2.60
CA THR A 87 10.24 0.87 -2.53
C THR A 87 9.56 2.24 -2.38
N SER A 88 10.24 3.10 -1.64
CA SER A 88 10.06 4.55 -1.51
C SER A 88 8.84 5.08 -0.76
N THR A 89 9.11 5.43 0.51
CA THR A 89 8.73 6.69 1.16
C THR A 89 8.12 7.72 0.21
N THR A 90 6.80 7.87 0.25
CA THR A 90 6.09 8.98 -0.39
C THR A 90 6.22 10.23 0.48
N TYR A 91 7.20 11.08 0.17
CA TYR A 91 7.05 12.51 0.42
C TYR A 91 6.41 13.14 -0.82
N SER A 92 5.28 13.81 -0.56
CA SER A 92 4.58 14.71 -1.47
C SER A 92 5.52 15.79 -2.00
N GLU A 93 5.65 15.89 -3.33
CA GLU A 93 6.01 17.06 -4.18
C GLU A 93 6.63 16.58 -5.50
N ASN A 94 5.84 16.00 -6.43
CA ASN A 94 6.38 15.28 -7.60
C ASN A 94 6.00 15.87 -8.98
N SER A 95 5.65 17.16 -9.08
CA SER A 95 5.43 17.78 -10.41
C SER A 95 6.75 18.13 -11.11
N GLY A 96 7.72 18.73 -10.40
CA GLY A 96 8.98 19.20 -11.03
C GLY A 96 10.02 18.10 -11.25
N HIS A 97 10.06 17.09 -10.38
CA HIS A 97 11.04 16.01 -10.50
C HIS A 97 10.79 15.09 -11.70
N GLN A 98 9.53 14.92 -12.11
CA GLN A 98 9.19 14.11 -13.28
C GLN A 98 9.76 14.70 -14.58
N GLU A 99 9.71 16.02 -14.74
CA GLU A 99 10.28 16.71 -15.92
C GLU A 99 11.81 16.55 -15.96
N THR A 100 12.50 16.72 -14.82
CA THR A 100 13.95 16.52 -14.76
C THR A 100 14.36 15.09 -15.09
N ILE A 101 13.59 14.10 -14.65
CA ILE A 101 13.84 12.69 -14.97
C ILE A 101 13.65 12.41 -16.47
N LEU A 102 12.65 13.01 -17.11
CA LEU A 102 12.42 12.91 -18.55
C LEU A 102 13.59 13.49 -19.36
N ALA A 103 14.02 14.72 -19.04
CA ALA A 103 15.14 15.38 -19.72
C ALA A 103 16.47 14.63 -19.55
N LEU A 104 16.71 14.05 -18.36
CA LEU A 104 17.90 13.22 -18.11
C LEU A 104 17.88 11.93 -18.94
N LYS A 105 16.72 11.28 -19.08
CA LYS A 105 16.58 10.07 -19.92
C LYS A 105 16.87 10.36 -21.38
N GLU A 106 16.34 11.46 -21.91
CA GLU A 106 16.60 11.89 -23.29
C GLU A 106 18.08 12.19 -23.52
N THR A 107 18.72 12.90 -22.58
CA THR A 107 20.16 13.19 -22.65
C THR A 107 21.01 11.92 -22.65
N ILE A 108 20.65 10.91 -21.85
CA ILE A 108 21.34 9.63 -21.83
C ILE A 108 21.18 8.89 -23.16
N ALA A 109 19.99 8.92 -23.77
CA ALA A 109 19.75 8.32 -25.07
C ALA A 109 20.63 8.95 -26.17
N ALA A 110 20.68 10.28 -26.23
CA ALA A 110 21.53 11.00 -27.18
C ALA A 110 23.03 10.73 -26.97
N LYS A 111 23.47 10.64 -25.71
CA LYS A 111 24.86 10.28 -25.39
C LYS A 111 25.21 8.86 -25.79
N ASN A 112 24.30 7.91 -25.61
CA ASN A 112 24.51 6.52 -26.00
C ASN A 112 24.62 6.38 -27.53
N GLU A 113 23.78 7.07 -28.30
CA GLU A 113 23.88 7.10 -29.75
C GLU A 113 25.24 7.65 -30.22
N THR A 114 25.70 8.74 -29.61
CA THR A 114 27.02 9.32 -29.89
C THR A 114 28.15 8.35 -29.57
N ILE A 115 28.06 7.60 -28.46
CA ILE A 115 29.04 6.58 -28.09
C ILE A 115 29.09 5.46 -29.14
N GLU A 116 27.94 5.02 -29.64
CA GLU A 116 27.88 3.97 -30.67
C GLU A 116 28.49 4.44 -32.00
N VAL A 117 28.23 5.69 -32.42
CA VAL A 117 28.87 6.28 -33.61
C VAL A 117 30.38 6.40 -33.42
N LEU A 118 30.86 6.87 -32.26
CA LEU A 118 32.29 6.99 -31.96
C LEU A 118 32.97 5.61 -31.93
N LYS A 119 32.31 4.58 -31.38
CA LYS A 119 32.81 3.20 -31.43
C LYS A 119 32.93 2.71 -32.87
N ALA A 120 31.92 2.95 -33.71
CA ALA A 120 31.95 2.53 -35.12
C ALA A 120 33.10 3.20 -35.90
N LEU A 121 33.36 4.48 -35.66
CA LEU A 121 34.48 5.22 -36.28
C LEU A 121 35.85 4.74 -35.79
N LEU A 122 35.98 4.36 -34.52
CA LEU A 122 37.20 3.77 -33.98
C LEU A 122 37.48 2.38 -34.55
N VAL A 123 36.44 1.59 -34.85
CA VAL A 123 36.57 0.26 -35.48
C VAL A 123 37.03 0.37 -36.93
N GLN A 124 36.59 1.41 -37.67
CA GLN A 124 37.03 1.64 -39.06
C GLN A 124 38.45 2.23 -39.19
N LYS A 125 39.02 2.77 -38.10
CA LYS A 125 40.35 3.40 -38.09
C LYS A 125 41.48 2.46 -37.66
N LYS A 126 41.20 1.15 -37.55
CA LYS A 126 42.13 0.07 -37.27
C LYS A 126 42.27 -0.83 -38.49
#